data_AF-A0A7C4H109-F1
#
_entry.id   AF-A0A7C4H109-F1
#
_cell.length_a   1.000
_cell.length_b   1.000
_cell.length_c   1.000
_cell.angle_alpha   90.00
_cell.angle_beta   90.00
_cell.angle_gamma   90.00
#
_symmetry.space_group_name_H-M   'P 1'
#
loop_
_entity.id
_entity.type
_entity.pdbx_description
1 polymer ?
#
loop_
_entity_poly.entity_id
_entity_poly.type
_entity_poly.pdbx_seq_one_letter_code
_entity_poly.pdbx_strand_id
1 'polypeptide(L)' 'MQRLPTPVIIDSSTPPICTSCKRFVTPYEKGVSFPCPNCGKTVIWRCYRCRAQGIPYKCPNCWFEGP' A
#
# COMPACT_ATOMS: atom_id res chain seq x y z
N MET A 1 17.40 1.87 21.67
CA MET A 1 17.04 2.26 20.29
C MET A 1 16.48 1.04 19.56
N GLN A 2 15.21 0.69 19.85
CA GLN A 2 14.57 -0.47 19.24
C GLN A 2 14.20 -0.11 17.80
N ARG A 3 14.79 -0.84 16.84
CA ARG A 3 14.42 -0.79 15.43
C ARG A 3 12.94 -1.16 15.34
N LEU A 4 12.08 -0.27 14.86
CA LEU A 4 10.71 -0.66 14.51
C LEU A 4 10.83 -1.82 13.51
N PRO A 5 10.29 -3.01 13.82
CA PRO A 5 10.22 -4.05 12.80
C PRO A 5 9.41 -3.47 11.64
N THR A 6 9.97 -3.56 10.43
CA THR A 6 9.20 -3.36 9.20
C THR A 6 7.89 -4.12 9.33
N PRO A 7 6.73 -3.55 8.93
CA PRO A 7 5.44 -4.21 9.11
C PRO A 7 5.42 -5.48 8.27
N VAL A 8 5.83 -6.59 8.87
CA VAL A 8 5.61 -7.93 8.39
C VAL A 8 4.12 -8.18 8.61
N ILE A 9 3.40 -8.56 7.57
CA ILE A 9 1.98 -8.90 7.67
C ILE A 9 1.92 -10.20 8.50
N ILE A 10 1.78 -10.08 9.82
CA ILE A 10 1.87 -11.23 10.75
C ILE A 10 0.53 -11.68 11.33
N ASP A 11 -0.59 -11.00 11.05
CA ASP A 11 -1.84 -11.41 11.68
C ASP A 11 -3.09 -10.92 10.94
N SER A 12 -4.12 -11.76 10.92
CA SER A 12 -5.47 -11.50 10.41
C SER A 12 -6.15 -10.25 11.01
N SER A 13 -5.56 -9.64 12.05
CA SER A 13 -6.06 -8.45 12.73
C SER A 13 -5.38 -7.14 12.32
N THR A 14 -4.33 -7.15 11.49
CA THR A 14 -3.63 -5.92 11.09
C THR A 14 -4.11 -5.39 9.74
N PRO A 15 -4.70 -4.18 9.67
CA PRO A 15 -5.17 -3.62 8.40
C PRO A 15 -4.01 -3.33 7.44
N PRO A 16 -4.19 -3.55 6.13
CA PRO A 16 -3.17 -3.26 5.13
C PRO A 16 -2.88 -1.75 5.05
N ILE A 17 -1.67 -1.37 4.65
CA ILE A 17 -1.24 0.04 4.60
C ILE A 17 -1.22 0.54 3.16
N CYS A 18 -1.84 1.69 2.90
CA CYS A 18 -1.82 2.33 1.58
C CYS A 18 -0.42 2.86 1.24
N THR A 19 0.10 2.55 0.05
CA THR A 19 1.47 2.92 -0.34
C THR A 19 1.68 4.44 -0.54
N SER A 20 0.63 5.27 -0.66
CA SER A 20 0.77 6.71 -0.94
C SER A 20 0.57 7.54 0.31
N CYS A 21 -0.57 7.36 0.99
CA CYS A 21 -0.83 8.10 2.22
C CYS A 21 -0.23 7.45 3.47
N LYS A 22 0.27 6.20 3.36
CA LYS A 22 0.83 5.41 4.49
C LYS A 22 -0.14 5.25 5.66
N ARG A 23 -1.45 5.36 5.38
CA ARG A 23 -2.52 5.11 6.35
C ARG A 23 -3.01 3.68 6.23
N PHE A 24 -3.51 3.15 7.33
CA PHE A 24 -4.23 1.89 7.37
C PHE A 24 -5.51 1.99 6.53
N VAL A 25 -5.69 1.00 5.66
CA VAL A 25 -6.92 0.80 4.89
C VAL A 25 -7.88 0.04 5.81
N THR A 26 -8.93 0.72 6.24
CA THR A 26 -9.95 0.08 7.08
C THR A 26 -10.71 -0.97 6.26
N PRO A 27 -11.19 -2.06 6.89
CA PRO A 27 -11.93 -3.11 6.19
C PRO A 27 -13.27 -2.62 5.62
N TYR A 28 -13.83 -1.54 6.19
CA TYR A 28 -15.03 -0.88 5.66
C TYR A 28 -14.75 0.00 4.43
N GLU A 29 -13.51 0.47 4.25
CA GLU A 29 -13.14 1.27 3.09
C GLU A 29 -12.88 0.37 1.88
N LYS A 30 -13.32 0.80 0.68
CA LYS A 30 -13.11 0.07 -0.59
C LYS A 30 -11.65 0.18 -1.08
N GLY A 31 -10.73 -0.37 -0.29
CA GLY A 31 -9.33 -0.53 -0.67
C GLY A 31 -9.17 -1.57 -1.78
N VAL A 32 -8.12 -1.42 -2.57
CA VAL A 32 -7.73 -2.43 -3.58
C VAL A 32 -6.26 -2.76 -3.44
N SER A 33 -5.93 -4.00 -3.78
CA SER A 33 -4.58 -4.51 -3.88
C SER A 33 -4.34 -5.04 -5.28
N PHE A 34 -3.18 -4.73 -5.84
CA PHE A 34 -2.77 -5.25 -7.14
C PHE A 34 -1.25 -5.38 -7.21
N PRO A 35 -0.71 -6.33 -7.98
CA PRO A 35 0.71 -6.41 -8.23
C PRO A 35 1.17 -5.21 -9.06
N CYS A 36 2.36 -4.69 -8.78
CA CYS A 36 2.93 -3.59 -9.55
C CYS A 36 2.98 -3.95 -11.06
N PRO A 37 2.42 -3.11 -11.96
CA PRO A 37 2.37 -3.42 -13.39
C PRO A 37 3.74 -3.43 -14.08
N ASN A 38 4.72 -2.72 -13.51
CA ASN A 38 6.06 -2.63 -14.08
C ASN A 38 6.96 -3.81 -13.66
N CYS A 39 6.95 -4.20 -12.38
CA CYS A 39 7.86 -5.24 -11.88
C CYS A 39 7.19 -6.55 -11.45
N GLY A 40 5.89 -6.56 -11.17
CA GLY A 40 5.14 -7.74 -10.70
C GLY A 40 5.56 -8.30 -9.32
N LYS A 41 6.67 -7.82 -8.75
CA LYS A 41 7.31 -8.39 -7.55
C LYS A 41 6.73 -7.89 -6.23
N THR A 42 6.01 -6.78 -6.23
CA THR A 42 5.44 -6.19 -5.01
C THR A 42 3.95 -5.93 -5.17
N VAL A 43 3.20 -6.16 -4.09
CA VAL A 43 1.76 -5.88 -4.03
C VAL A 43 1.57 -4.46 -3.51
N ILE A 44 0.93 -3.63 -4.33
CA ILE A 44 0.60 -2.26 -3.98
C ILE A 44 -0.80 -2.23 -3.39
N TRP A 45 -0.94 -1.60 -2.23
CA TRP A 45 -2.23 -1.33 -1.60
C TRP A 45 -2.60 0.13 -1.79
N ARG A 46 -3.87 0.35 -2.15
CA ARG A 46 -4.45 1.67 -2.41
C ARG A 46 -5.74 1.81 -1.61
N CYS A 47 -5.83 2.86 -0.81
CA CYS A 47 -7.09 3.25 -0.18
C CYS A 47 -8.02 3.94 -1.19
N TYR A 48 -9.33 3.96 -0.92
CA TYR A 48 -10.31 4.57 -1.81
C TYR A 48 -10.04 6.06 -1.99
N ARG A 49 -9.67 6.76 -0.90
CA ARG A 49 -9.40 8.20 -0.92
C ARG A 49 -8.25 8.57 -1.86
N CYS A 50 -7.12 7.86 -1.79
CA CYS A 50 -5.99 8.12 -2.68
C CYS A 50 -6.35 7.86 -4.15
N ARG A 51 -7.17 6.83 -4.43
CA ARG A 51 -7.64 6.55 -5.80
C ARG A 51 -8.60 7.61 -6.31
N ALA A 52 -9.55 8.05 -5.48
CA ALA A 52 -10.50 9.09 -5.83
C ALA A 52 -9.82 10.44 -6.07
N GLN A 53 -8.71 10.70 -5.38
CA GLN A 53 -7.91 11.92 -5.54
C GLN A 53 -6.78 11.79 -6.58
N GLY A 54 -6.57 10.61 -7.18
CA GLY A 54 -5.46 10.36 -8.11
C GLY A 54 -4.08 10.61 -7.50
N ILE A 55 -3.91 10.31 -6.20
CA ILE A 55 -2.63 10.53 -5.51
C ILE A 55 -1.60 9.49 -5.99
N PRO A 56 -0.48 9.96 -6.58
CA PRO A 56 0.49 9.06 -7.17
C PRO A 56 1.12 8.14 -6.12
N TYR A 57 1.40 6.91 -6.53
CA TYR A 57 2.05 5.88 -5.75
C TYR A 57 3.39 5.50 -6.32
N LYS A 58 4.32 5.21 -5.43
CA LYS A 58 5.65 4.79 -5.78
C LYS A 58 5.89 3.36 -5.39
N CYS A 59 6.25 2.53 -6.35
CA CYS A 59 6.66 1.16 -6.10
C CYS A 59 8.04 1.15 -5.41
N PRO A 60 8.22 0.46 -4.25
CA PRO A 60 9.50 0.40 -3.54
C PRO A 60 10.59 -0.41 -4.28
N ASN A 61 10.21 -1.26 -5.22
CA ASN A 61 11.15 -2.12 -5.95
C ASN A 61 11.67 -1.44 -7.24
N CYS A 62 10.78 -1.11 -8.18
CA CYS A 62 11.16 -0.50 -9.46
C CYS A 62 11.01 1.02 -9.53
N TRP A 63 10.67 1.70 -8.42
CA TRP A 63 10.53 3.16 -8.35
C TRP A 63 9.48 3.76 -9.30
N PHE A 64 8.66 2.91 -9.91
CA PHE A 64 7.57 3.31 -10.79
C PHE A 64 6.56 4.17 -10.05
N GLU A 65 6.25 5.33 -10.62
CA GLU A 65 5.23 6.24 -10.13
C GLU A 65 3.98 6.13 -11.02
N GLY A 66 2.86 5.71 -10.43
CA GLY A 66 1.58 5.61 -11.11
C GLY A 66 0.47 6.34 -10.34
N PRO A 67 -0.67 6.65 -10.96
CA PRO A 67 -1.80 7.31 -10.29
C PRO A 67 -2.54 6.40 -9.29
#